data_AF-A0A2D5WI83-F1
#
_entry.id   AF-A0A2D5WI83-F1
#
_cell.length_a   1.000
_cell.length_b   1.000
_cell.length_c   1.000
_cell.angle_alpha   90.00
_cell.angle_beta   90.00
_cell.angle_gamma   90.00
#
_symmetry.space_group_name_H-M   'P 1'
#
loop_
_entity.id
_entity.type
_entity.pdbx_description
1 polymer ?
#
loop_
_entity_poly.entity_id
_entity_poly.type
_entity_poly.pdbx_seq_one_letter_code
_entity_poly.pdbx_strand_id
1 'polypeptide(L)'
;MSAEPVTVPVAEWKRHLCTPAGEPLSDDTQAGVEHALAWVNAHGRPWSYVTGPIDLATEGERIRLANGTQFTSRALAEKLRLGQARSAVAVACSAGPSVSAEIQRLWGEQRPDEAFFLNAAAAAATEQLLLRVRKTICDQAEPTGLAALSHESPGYDGWALGDQRTLLDWLAAQPAWPSAAKLRLLESGMLSPEHSQLALFGLGPSAVVEALEPGAMPCAGCRMNPCSHRRAPFAAVAPAPAAAAANGYAYPDKALRRWSRELLTVESRDGQSVRATFRPDCKTCSNLGVPFGVDYSIELGPRRDGFPIRELACRPSDADYQSMCSCLEDPDGFPREMVGTPGFTGQPLGQALAWNPVVEPAGCLCRQPSRDHKWKIALQTVHYNLHTDE
;
A
#
# COMPACT_ATOMS: atom_id res chain seq x y z
N MET A 1 6.81 17.87 15.96
CA MET A 1 7.28 18.05 14.56
C MET A 1 8.41 17.07 14.36
N SER A 2 8.27 16.10 13.45
CA SER A 2 9.37 15.16 13.20
C SER A 2 10.51 15.89 12.52
N ALA A 3 11.72 15.76 13.07
CA ALA A 3 12.95 16.32 12.52
C ALA A 3 13.64 15.36 11.53
N GLU A 4 13.02 14.21 11.26
CA GLU A 4 13.59 13.17 10.42
C GLU A 4 13.37 13.46 8.93
N PRO A 5 14.40 13.32 8.09
CA PRO A 5 14.27 13.46 6.65
C PRO A 5 13.15 12.59 6.06
N VAL A 6 12.44 13.13 5.08
CA VAL A 6 11.47 12.41 4.26
C VAL A 6 12.20 11.65 3.16
N THR A 7 12.28 10.34 3.32
CA THR A 7 12.76 9.39 2.32
C THR A 7 11.62 9.06 1.37
N VAL A 8 11.83 9.29 0.08
CA VAL A 8 10.84 9.04 -0.97
C VAL A 8 11.33 7.89 -1.86
N PRO A 9 10.57 6.79 -1.99
CA PRO A 9 10.93 5.69 -2.89
C PRO A 9 11.04 6.14 -4.35
N VAL A 10 11.93 5.50 -5.11
CA VAL A 10 12.16 5.78 -6.54
C VAL A 10 10.89 5.76 -7.38
N ALA A 11 10.06 4.73 -7.17
CA ALA A 11 8.79 4.60 -7.87
C ALA A 11 7.85 5.80 -7.64
N GLU A 12 7.89 6.41 -6.46
CA GLU A 12 6.96 7.47 -6.07
C GLU A 12 7.36 8.82 -6.63
N TRP A 13 8.64 9.17 -6.62
CA TRP A 13 9.05 10.41 -7.28
C TRP A 13 9.07 10.28 -8.81
N LYS A 14 9.38 9.11 -9.40
CA LYS A 14 9.24 8.89 -10.86
C LYS A 14 7.82 9.12 -11.36
N ARG A 15 6.81 8.73 -10.57
CA ARG A 15 5.40 8.97 -10.87
C ARG A 15 5.06 10.47 -10.91
N HIS A 16 5.68 11.28 -10.06
CA HIS A 16 5.50 12.73 -10.05
C HIS A 16 6.28 13.44 -11.16
N LEU A 17 7.30 12.80 -11.72
CA LEU A 17 7.98 13.22 -12.96
C LEU A 17 7.23 12.82 -14.24
N CYS A 18 6.08 12.13 -14.11
CA CYS A 18 5.30 11.63 -15.25
C CYS A 18 6.09 10.68 -16.17
N THR A 19 7.09 9.99 -15.64
CA THR A 19 7.90 9.02 -16.40
C THR A 19 7.14 7.69 -16.55
N PRO A 20 7.13 7.06 -17.74
CA PRO A 20 6.57 5.73 -17.91
C PRO A 20 7.20 4.69 -16.98
N ALA A 21 6.41 3.71 -16.54
CA ALA A 21 6.90 2.62 -15.73
C ALA A 21 7.93 1.78 -16.52
N GLY A 22 9.08 1.48 -15.89
CA GLY A 22 10.14 0.64 -16.47
C GLY A 22 11.16 1.40 -17.33
N GLU A 23 10.93 2.69 -17.63
CA GLU A 23 11.91 3.48 -18.37
C GLU A 23 13.00 4.05 -17.42
N PRO A 24 14.29 3.95 -17.80
CA PRO A 24 15.36 4.61 -17.08
C PRO A 24 15.28 6.12 -17.29
N LEU A 25 15.69 6.88 -16.29
CA LEU A 25 15.83 8.33 -16.42
C LEU A 25 17.20 8.66 -16.99
N SER A 26 17.33 9.83 -17.63
CA SER A 26 18.64 10.39 -17.88
C SER A 26 19.32 10.76 -16.56
N ASP A 27 20.66 10.72 -16.54
CA ASP A 27 21.47 11.09 -15.38
C ASP A 27 21.11 12.50 -14.87
N ASP A 28 20.91 13.46 -15.78
CA ASP A 28 20.50 14.83 -15.43
C ASP A 28 19.13 14.88 -14.74
N THR A 29 18.16 14.08 -15.20
CA THR A 29 16.82 14.03 -14.60
C THR A 29 16.88 13.40 -13.21
N GLN A 30 17.68 12.35 -13.06
CA GLN A 30 17.90 11.70 -11.77
C GLN A 30 18.60 12.66 -10.78
N ALA A 31 19.66 13.34 -11.22
CA ALA A 31 20.35 14.32 -10.39
C ALA A 31 19.43 15.49 -9.99
N GLY A 32 18.59 15.97 -10.91
CA GLY A 32 17.63 17.05 -10.66
C GLY A 32 16.62 16.72 -9.56
N VAL A 33 16.00 15.53 -9.60
CA VAL A 33 15.05 15.13 -8.56
C VAL A 33 15.72 14.78 -7.24
N GLU A 34 16.91 14.17 -7.26
CA GLU A 34 17.68 13.91 -6.02
C GLU A 34 18.08 15.22 -5.34
N HIS A 35 18.53 16.21 -6.11
CA HIS A 35 18.81 17.55 -5.59
C HIS A 35 17.55 18.21 -5.00
N ALA A 36 16.42 18.13 -5.70
CA ALA A 36 15.15 18.67 -5.23
C ALA A 36 14.68 17.99 -3.92
N LEU A 37 14.79 16.66 -3.81
CA LEU A 37 14.45 15.92 -2.59
C LEU A 37 15.36 16.32 -1.41
N ALA A 38 16.66 16.48 -1.66
CA ALA A 38 17.60 16.98 -0.67
C ALA A 38 17.22 18.40 -0.21
N TRP A 39 16.85 19.27 -1.16
CA TRP A 39 16.41 20.64 -0.88
C TRP A 39 15.14 20.65 -0.01
N VAL A 40 14.12 19.86 -0.34
CA VAL A 40 12.88 19.75 0.45
C VAL A 40 13.19 19.37 1.89
N ASN A 41 14.07 18.39 2.10
CA ASN A 41 14.47 17.96 3.43
C ASN A 41 15.26 19.02 4.20
N ALA A 42 16.18 19.72 3.53
CA ALA A 42 17.02 20.73 4.16
C ALA A 42 16.27 22.04 4.46
N HIS A 43 15.36 22.45 3.58
CA HIS A 43 14.80 23.81 3.57
C HIS A 43 13.28 23.87 3.62
N GLY A 44 12.59 22.86 3.11
CA GLY A 44 11.12 22.78 3.13
C GLY A 44 10.56 22.74 4.56
N ARG A 45 11.29 22.10 5.49
CA ARG A 45 10.83 21.76 6.85
C ARG A 45 9.51 20.99 6.81
N PRO A 46 9.49 19.81 6.18
CA PRO A 46 8.27 19.02 6.06
C PRO A 46 7.71 18.68 7.44
N TRP A 47 6.39 18.68 7.59
CA TRP A 47 5.76 18.40 8.87
C TRP A 47 4.41 17.71 8.69
N SER A 48 4.04 16.98 9.73
CA SER A 48 2.71 16.41 9.88
C SER A 48 2.15 16.67 11.27
N TYR A 49 0.83 16.69 11.36
CA TYR A 49 0.07 16.79 12.58
C TYR A 49 -1.05 15.75 12.55
N VAL A 50 -1.30 15.14 13.72
CA VAL A 50 -2.27 14.07 13.91
C VAL A 50 -3.09 14.41 15.15
N THR A 51 -4.42 14.40 15.02
CA THR A 51 -5.31 14.58 16.17
C THR A 51 -5.28 13.35 17.09
N GLY A 52 -5.72 13.51 18.34
CA GLY A 52 -6.18 12.33 19.09
C GLY A 52 -7.38 11.64 18.39
N PRO A 53 -7.60 10.34 18.62
CA PRO A 53 -8.77 9.66 18.11
C PRO A 53 -10.04 10.26 18.72
N ILE A 54 -11.09 10.42 17.91
CA ILE A 54 -12.40 10.88 18.33
C ILE A 54 -13.48 9.91 17.88
N ASP A 55 -14.43 9.61 18.76
CA ASP A 55 -15.55 8.75 18.41
C ASP A 55 -16.35 9.33 17.24
N LEU A 56 -16.82 8.44 16.38
CA LEU A 56 -17.62 8.79 15.22
C LEU A 56 -18.89 7.95 15.15
N ALA A 57 -19.90 8.51 14.49
CA ALA A 57 -21.08 7.80 14.05
C ALA A 57 -21.30 8.06 12.55
N THR A 58 -21.86 7.08 11.86
CA THR A 58 -22.25 7.20 10.45
C THR A 58 -23.74 6.91 10.30
N GLU A 59 -24.43 7.78 9.56
CA GLU A 59 -25.85 7.63 9.23
C GLU A 59 -26.03 7.95 7.73
N GLY A 60 -26.21 6.92 6.91
CA GLY A 60 -26.19 7.06 5.46
C GLY A 60 -24.84 7.60 4.97
N GLU A 61 -24.85 8.79 4.37
CA GLU A 61 -23.66 9.51 3.89
C GLU A 61 -23.13 10.53 4.91
N ARG A 62 -23.80 10.70 6.05
CA ARG A 62 -23.39 11.67 7.07
C ARG A 62 -22.43 11.01 8.05
N ILE A 63 -21.31 11.69 8.31
CA ILE A 63 -20.34 11.36 9.34
C ILE A 63 -20.45 12.41 10.44
N ARG A 64 -20.65 11.99 11.68
CA ARG A 64 -20.70 12.87 12.85
C ARG A 64 -19.61 12.47 13.84
N LEU A 65 -18.78 13.42 14.21
CA LEU A 65 -17.77 13.25 15.25
C LEU A 65 -18.33 13.67 16.60
N ALA A 66 -17.80 13.12 17.69
CA ALA A 66 -18.28 13.39 19.05
C ALA A 66 -18.18 14.87 19.48
N ASN A 67 -17.31 15.66 18.84
CA ASN A 67 -17.19 17.11 19.06
C ASN A 67 -18.23 17.93 18.30
N GLY A 68 -19.18 17.29 17.62
CA GLY A 68 -20.24 17.94 16.84
C GLY A 68 -19.86 18.26 15.39
N THR A 69 -18.59 18.10 15.00
CA THR A 69 -18.15 18.25 13.60
C THR A 69 -18.87 17.23 12.72
N GLN A 70 -19.32 17.69 11.55
CA GLN A 70 -20.06 16.87 10.59
C GLN A 70 -19.52 17.02 9.19
N PHE A 71 -19.51 15.91 8.47
CA PHE A 71 -19.16 15.83 7.05
C PHE A 71 -20.27 15.09 6.31
N THR A 72 -20.39 15.37 5.02
CA THR A 72 -21.24 14.56 4.12
C THR A 72 -20.36 13.94 3.06
N SER A 73 -20.21 12.62 3.13
CA SER A 73 -19.50 11.88 2.12
C SER A 73 -19.98 10.44 1.97
N ARG A 74 -20.40 10.08 0.76
CA ARG A 74 -20.82 8.72 0.42
C ARG A 74 -19.67 7.73 0.60
N ALA A 75 -18.53 8.00 -0.05
CA ALA A 75 -17.39 7.08 -0.08
C ALA A 75 -16.76 6.92 1.31
N LEU A 76 -16.56 8.03 2.04
CA LEU A 76 -16.03 7.96 3.40
C LEU A 76 -17.01 7.24 4.34
N ALA A 77 -18.29 7.59 4.35
CA ALA A 77 -19.25 6.93 5.24
C ALA A 77 -19.38 5.44 4.95
N GLU A 78 -19.35 5.03 3.69
CA GLU A 78 -19.32 3.62 3.30
C GLU A 78 -18.04 2.93 3.79
N LYS A 79 -16.86 3.52 3.57
CA LYS A 79 -15.57 2.97 4.04
C LYS A 79 -15.55 2.82 5.56
N LEU A 80 -16.00 3.83 6.30
CA LEU A 80 -16.08 3.78 7.76
C LEU A 80 -17.02 2.68 8.25
N ARG A 81 -18.19 2.50 7.61
CA ARG A 81 -19.13 1.43 7.98
C ARG A 81 -18.57 0.04 7.69
N LEU A 82 -18.04 -0.17 6.48
CA LEU A 82 -17.45 -1.46 6.09
C LEU A 82 -16.25 -1.81 6.98
N GLY A 83 -15.44 -0.80 7.33
CA GLY A 83 -14.30 -0.96 8.22
C GLY A 83 -14.67 -1.07 9.70
N GLN A 84 -15.97 -1.00 10.04
CA GLN A 84 -16.48 -0.94 11.42
C GLN A 84 -15.75 0.12 12.26
N ALA A 85 -15.45 1.27 11.66
CA ALA A 85 -14.71 2.33 12.30
C ALA A 85 -15.50 2.89 13.50
N ARG A 86 -14.85 2.95 14.66
CA ARG A 86 -15.43 3.45 15.91
C ARG A 86 -14.99 4.86 16.23
N SER A 87 -13.78 5.19 15.82
CA SER A 87 -13.19 6.51 15.97
C SER A 87 -12.47 6.93 14.69
N ALA A 88 -12.16 8.22 14.60
CA ALA A 88 -11.43 8.80 13.49
C ALA A 88 -10.28 9.66 14.00
N VAL A 89 -9.31 9.84 13.13
CA VAL A 89 -8.16 10.71 13.32
C VAL A 89 -8.06 11.62 12.10
N ALA A 90 -7.94 12.92 12.33
CA ALA A 90 -7.62 13.88 11.28
C ALA A 90 -6.12 14.12 11.21
N VAL A 91 -5.65 14.37 10.00
CA VAL A 91 -4.24 14.58 9.69
C VAL A 91 -4.09 15.80 8.82
N ALA A 92 -3.06 16.59 9.10
CA ALA A 92 -2.53 17.59 8.19
C ALA A 92 -1.06 17.27 7.90
N CYS A 93 -0.65 17.35 6.65
CA CYS A 93 0.76 17.30 6.26
C CYS A 93 1.09 18.41 5.27
N SER A 94 2.36 18.81 5.24
CA SER A 94 2.87 19.80 4.29
C SER A 94 4.37 19.61 4.06
N ALA A 95 4.82 19.81 2.83
CA ALA A 95 6.24 19.96 2.51
C ALA A 95 6.83 21.29 3.03
N GLY A 96 5.97 22.23 3.42
CA GLY A 96 6.30 23.48 4.09
C GLY A 96 6.37 24.71 3.18
N PRO A 97 6.27 25.93 3.75
CA PRO A 97 6.09 27.16 2.97
C PRO A 97 7.32 27.60 2.18
N SER A 98 8.53 27.18 2.59
CA SER A 98 9.77 27.51 1.87
C SER A 98 9.76 26.95 0.45
N VAL A 99 9.14 25.77 0.25
CA VAL A 99 9.05 25.12 -1.05
C VAL A 99 8.31 26.01 -2.04
N SER A 100 7.14 26.52 -1.69
CA SER A 100 6.35 27.40 -2.56
C SER A 100 7.13 28.66 -2.92
N ALA A 101 7.81 29.27 -1.95
CA ALA A 101 8.63 30.46 -2.19
C ALA A 101 9.79 30.18 -3.15
N GLU A 102 10.44 29.03 -3.01
CA GLU A 102 11.55 28.62 -3.86
C GLU A 102 11.10 28.29 -5.28
N ILE A 103 9.97 27.58 -5.44
CA ILE A 103 9.38 27.33 -6.76
C ILE A 103 9.12 28.67 -7.48
N GLN A 104 8.51 29.64 -6.79
CA GLN A 104 8.26 30.97 -7.36
C GLN A 104 9.58 31.70 -7.72
N ARG A 105 10.61 31.58 -6.89
CA ARG A 105 11.95 32.15 -7.18
C ARG A 105 12.54 31.53 -8.45
N LEU A 106 12.53 30.20 -8.57
CA LEU A 106 13.05 29.48 -9.74
C LEU A 106 12.30 29.85 -11.03
N TRP A 107 10.98 30.00 -10.96
CA TRP A 107 10.20 30.53 -12.09
C TRP A 107 10.62 31.96 -12.47
N GLY A 108 10.81 32.84 -11.47
CA GLY A 108 11.29 34.21 -11.69
C GLY A 108 12.69 34.28 -12.30
N GLU A 109 13.54 33.30 -12.00
CA GLU A 109 14.90 33.16 -12.55
C GLU A 109 14.96 32.42 -13.90
N GLN A 110 13.81 32.07 -14.48
CA GLN A 110 13.73 31.31 -15.74
C GLN A 110 14.41 29.94 -15.65
N ARG A 111 14.28 29.26 -14.51
CA ARG A 111 14.75 27.88 -14.25
C ARG A 111 13.56 26.93 -14.05
N PRO A 112 12.71 26.74 -15.09
CA PRO A 112 11.45 26.02 -14.96
C PRO A 112 11.61 24.51 -14.75
N ASP A 113 12.73 23.95 -15.21
CA ASP A 113 13.14 22.55 -15.00
C ASP A 113 13.38 22.25 -13.53
N GLU A 114 14.15 23.09 -12.84
CA GLU A 114 14.39 22.97 -11.41
C GLU A 114 13.12 23.20 -10.60
N ALA A 115 12.31 24.20 -11.00
CA ALA A 115 11.01 24.44 -10.38
C ALA A 115 10.09 23.20 -10.51
N PHE A 116 10.11 22.54 -11.66
CA PHE A 116 9.37 21.30 -11.90
C PHE A 116 9.85 20.15 -10.99
N PHE A 117 11.17 19.92 -10.91
CA PHE A 117 11.73 18.89 -10.01
C PHE A 117 11.37 19.15 -8.55
N LEU A 118 11.46 20.41 -8.11
CA LEU A 118 11.11 20.80 -6.74
C LEU A 118 9.62 20.59 -6.45
N ASN A 119 8.75 20.95 -7.39
CA ASN A 119 7.31 20.72 -7.29
C ASN A 119 6.98 19.22 -7.18
N ALA A 120 7.56 18.40 -8.07
CA ALA A 120 7.39 16.95 -8.06
C ALA A 120 7.90 16.32 -6.75
N ALA A 121 9.09 16.72 -6.29
CA ALA A 121 9.68 16.25 -5.03
C ALA A 121 8.82 16.62 -3.82
N ALA A 122 8.27 17.84 -3.78
CA ALA A 122 7.42 18.31 -2.68
C ALA A 122 6.07 17.58 -2.63
N ALA A 123 5.46 17.31 -3.78
CA ALA A 123 4.26 16.49 -3.87
C ALA A 123 4.53 15.06 -3.36
N ALA A 124 5.62 14.45 -3.82
CA ALA A 124 6.02 13.12 -3.39
C ALA A 124 6.29 13.06 -1.87
N ALA A 125 7.02 14.04 -1.33
CA ALA A 125 7.30 14.14 0.10
C ALA A 125 6.03 14.29 0.94
N THR A 126 5.07 15.09 0.50
CA THR A 126 3.78 15.29 1.20
C THR A 126 2.98 13.98 1.28
N GLU A 127 2.95 13.20 0.19
CA GLU A 127 2.30 11.90 0.17
C GLU A 127 3.03 10.87 1.06
N GLN A 128 4.37 10.90 1.10
CA GLN A 128 5.15 10.04 2.01
C GLN A 128 4.92 10.38 3.48
N LEU A 129 4.76 11.66 3.82
CA LEU A 129 4.39 12.06 5.18
C LEU A 129 3.06 11.44 5.60
N LEU A 130 2.08 11.38 4.70
CA LEU A 130 0.78 10.81 4.98
C LEU A 130 0.84 9.29 5.21
N LEU A 131 1.66 8.59 4.43
CA LEU A 131 1.93 7.15 4.62
C LEU A 131 2.62 6.88 5.96
N ARG A 132 3.64 7.68 6.31
CA ARG A 132 4.32 7.59 7.62
C ARG A 132 3.36 7.84 8.77
N VAL A 133 2.50 8.85 8.66
CA VAL A 133 1.47 9.14 9.66
C VAL A 133 0.52 7.96 9.82
N ARG A 134 0.05 7.36 8.73
CA ARG A 134 -0.81 6.16 8.82
C ARG A 134 -0.12 5.05 9.60
N LYS A 135 1.17 4.80 9.33
CA LYS A 135 1.95 3.81 10.09
C LYS A 135 1.97 4.16 11.57
N THR A 136 2.29 5.40 11.93
CA THR A 136 2.28 5.85 13.33
C THR A 136 0.93 5.68 14.00
N ILE A 137 -0.18 5.98 13.30
CA ILE A 137 -1.53 5.77 13.80
C ILE A 137 -1.78 4.28 14.07
N CYS A 138 -1.40 3.39 13.14
CA CYS A 138 -1.53 1.95 13.34
C CYS A 138 -0.68 1.43 14.50
N ASP A 139 0.58 1.86 14.61
CA ASP A 139 1.47 1.46 15.70
C ASP A 139 0.88 1.86 17.07
N GLN A 140 0.25 3.04 17.16
CA GLN A 140 -0.42 3.50 18.37
C GLN A 140 -1.73 2.78 18.67
N ALA A 141 -2.42 2.30 17.63
CA ALA A 141 -3.72 1.64 17.73
C ALA A 141 -3.60 0.11 17.98
N GLU A 142 -2.46 -0.48 17.64
CA GLU A 142 -2.19 -1.92 17.76
C GLU A 142 -2.53 -2.52 19.14
N PRO A 143 -2.14 -1.91 20.28
CA PRO A 143 -2.45 -2.47 21.61
C PRO A 143 -3.96 -2.59 21.89
N THR A 144 -4.78 -1.85 21.16
CA THR A 144 -6.26 -1.87 21.28
C THR A 144 -6.93 -2.74 20.24
N GLY A 145 -6.16 -3.46 19.41
CA GLY A 145 -6.68 -4.29 18.33
C GLY A 145 -7.35 -3.49 17.20
N LEU A 146 -6.96 -2.22 17.05
CA LEU A 146 -7.46 -1.32 16.02
C LEU A 146 -6.39 -1.06 14.96
N ALA A 147 -6.82 -0.79 13.73
CA ALA A 147 -5.99 -0.35 12.63
C ALA A 147 -6.63 0.80 11.87
N ALA A 148 -5.80 1.61 11.19
CA ALA A 148 -6.28 2.69 10.35
C ALA A 148 -6.67 2.20 8.95
N LEU A 149 -7.88 2.54 8.53
CA LEU A 149 -8.32 2.47 7.13
C LEU A 149 -7.45 3.39 6.25
N SER A 150 -7.51 3.22 4.94
CA SER A 150 -6.96 4.18 3.99
C SER A 150 -7.66 5.54 4.14
N HIS A 151 -6.90 6.63 4.04
CA HIS A 151 -7.48 7.95 4.25
C HIS A 151 -8.45 8.34 3.15
N GLU A 152 -9.31 9.29 3.49
CA GLU A 152 -10.06 10.10 2.53
C GLU A 152 -9.73 11.57 2.74
N SER A 153 -9.86 12.36 1.69
CA SER A 153 -9.66 13.81 1.72
C SER A 153 -10.84 14.53 1.07
N PRO A 154 -11.25 15.72 1.56
CA PRO A 154 -12.20 16.57 0.84
C PRO A 154 -11.76 16.79 -0.61
N GLY A 155 -12.69 16.63 -1.55
CA GLY A 155 -12.42 16.67 -2.99
C GLY A 155 -12.19 15.28 -3.63
N TYR A 156 -12.10 14.20 -2.84
CA TYR A 156 -12.14 12.83 -3.36
C TYR A 156 -13.58 12.42 -3.73
N ASP A 157 -13.74 11.27 -4.42
CA ASP A 157 -15.04 10.81 -4.90
C ASP A 157 -16.08 10.79 -3.78
N GLY A 158 -17.20 11.50 -4.00
CA GLY A 158 -18.27 11.58 -3.03
C GLY A 158 -17.94 12.34 -1.74
N TRP A 159 -16.85 13.12 -1.64
CA TRP A 159 -16.63 14.07 -0.54
C TRP A 159 -16.44 15.49 -1.06
N ALA A 160 -17.37 16.40 -0.73
CA ALA A 160 -17.33 17.78 -1.19
C ALA A 160 -16.05 18.51 -0.74
N LEU A 161 -15.40 19.24 -1.66
CA LEU A 161 -14.24 20.07 -1.36
C LEU A 161 -14.54 21.16 -0.30
N GLY A 162 -15.81 21.61 -0.21
CA GLY A 162 -16.24 22.60 0.79
C GLY A 162 -16.00 22.17 2.24
N ASP A 163 -16.01 20.86 2.52
CA ASP A 163 -15.71 20.31 3.86
C ASP A 163 -14.24 20.49 4.27
N GLN A 164 -13.36 20.93 3.35
CA GLN A 164 -11.97 21.23 3.65
C GLN A 164 -11.82 22.33 4.70
N ARG A 165 -12.70 23.33 4.72
CA ARG A 165 -12.75 24.35 5.78
C ARG A 165 -13.06 23.71 7.13
N THR A 166 -14.12 22.91 7.20
CA THR A 166 -14.56 22.24 8.42
C THR A 166 -13.47 21.34 9.01
N LEU A 167 -12.76 20.59 8.16
CA LEU A 167 -11.66 19.73 8.59
C LEU A 167 -10.47 20.54 9.10
N LEU A 168 -10.10 21.63 8.40
CA LEU A 168 -9.01 22.52 8.83
C LEU A 168 -9.32 23.20 10.17
N ASP A 169 -10.55 23.68 10.34
CA ASP A 169 -10.95 24.38 11.57
C ASP A 169 -10.92 23.42 12.77
N TRP A 170 -11.34 22.16 12.58
CA TRP A 170 -11.22 21.14 13.62
C TRP A 170 -9.76 20.83 13.99
N LEU A 171 -8.90 20.68 12.99
CA LEU A 171 -7.46 20.48 13.18
C LEU A 171 -6.82 21.65 13.93
N ALA A 172 -7.11 22.89 13.50
CA ALA A 172 -6.58 24.12 14.10
C ALA A 172 -7.10 24.38 15.52
N ALA A 173 -8.27 23.85 15.87
CA ALA A 173 -8.82 23.93 17.22
C ALA A 173 -8.14 22.97 18.23
N GLN A 174 -7.27 22.07 17.78
CA GLN A 174 -6.60 21.15 18.69
C GLN A 174 -5.52 21.86 19.53
N PRO A 175 -5.40 21.56 20.84
CA PRO A 175 -4.40 22.20 21.71
C PRO A 175 -2.95 22.03 21.24
N ALA A 176 -2.66 20.90 20.59
CA ALA A 176 -1.34 20.57 20.08
C ALA A 176 -1.10 21.04 18.63
N TRP A 177 -2.04 21.79 18.04
CA TRP A 177 -1.89 22.32 16.69
C TRP A 177 -0.63 23.21 16.64
N PRO A 178 0.34 22.90 15.76
CA PRO A 178 1.62 23.59 15.79
C PRO A 178 1.46 25.04 15.34
N SER A 179 1.96 25.99 16.14
CA SER A 179 1.96 27.43 15.79
C SER A 179 2.75 27.72 14.51
N ALA A 180 3.68 26.84 14.14
CA ALA A 180 4.42 26.90 12.88
C ALA A 180 3.62 26.40 11.66
N ALA A 181 2.49 25.71 11.85
CA ALA A 181 1.61 25.30 10.75
C ALA A 181 0.85 26.51 10.21
N LYS A 182 1.42 27.14 9.20
CA LYS A 182 0.81 28.25 8.45
C LYS A 182 -0.07 27.74 7.30
N LEU A 183 -0.97 26.79 7.59
CA LEU A 183 -1.96 26.36 6.60
C LEU A 183 -3.08 27.39 6.51
N ARG A 184 -3.36 27.84 5.29
CA ARG A 184 -4.50 28.71 4.99
C ARG A 184 -5.32 28.08 3.87
N LEU A 185 -6.64 28.21 3.97
CA LEU A 185 -7.54 27.88 2.90
C LEU A 185 -7.82 29.14 2.06
N LEU A 186 -7.54 29.07 0.78
CA LEU A 186 -7.86 30.11 -0.20
C LEU A 186 -9.35 30.09 -0.53
N GLU A 187 -9.86 31.16 -1.15
CA GLU A 187 -11.27 31.24 -1.60
C GLU A 187 -11.64 30.14 -2.59
N SER A 188 -10.67 29.68 -3.39
CA SER A 188 -10.84 28.55 -4.31
C SER A 188 -11.02 27.19 -3.60
N GLY A 189 -10.82 27.13 -2.29
CA GLY A 189 -10.76 25.89 -1.53
C GLY A 189 -9.38 25.23 -1.55
N MET A 190 -8.36 25.79 -2.23
CA MET A 190 -6.99 25.25 -2.17
C MET A 190 -6.29 25.58 -0.84
N LEU A 191 -5.36 24.71 -0.44
CA LEU A 191 -4.48 24.96 0.69
C LEU A 191 -3.27 25.80 0.25
N SER A 192 -2.79 26.65 1.16
CA SER A 192 -1.53 27.37 1.07
C SER A 192 -0.71 27.03 2.32
N PRO A 193 0.50 26.46 2.20
CA PRO A 193 1.21 26.07 0.96
C PRO A 193 0.48 25.01 0.13
N GLU A 194 0.67 25.02 -1.19
CA GLU A 194 -0.01 24.16 -2.16
C GLU A 194 0.36 22.68 -2.03
N HIS A 195 1.58 22.39 -1.58
CA HIS A 195 2.04 21.03 -1.24
C HIS A 195 1.63 20.68 0.19
N SER A 196 0.33 20.72 0.46
CA SER A 196 -0.27 20.35 1.74
C SER A 196 -1.51 19.51 1.52
N GLN A 197 -1.80 18.63 2.46
CA GLN A 197 -2.97 17.75 2.39
C GLN A 197 -3.63 17.61 3.77
N LEU A 198 -4.96 17.63 3.77
CA LEU A 198 -5.78 17.24 4.91
C LEU A 198 -6.41 15.88 4.64
N ALA A 199 -6.49 15.05 5.66
CA ALA A 199 -6.96 13.68 5.53
C ALA A 199 -7.69 13.22 6.78
N LEU A 200 -8.63 12.28 6.62
CA LEU A 200 -9.30 11.59 7.71
C LEU A 200 -9.06 10.09 7.60
N PHE A 201 -8.65 9.49 8.71
CA PHE A 201 -8.49 8.05 8.88
C PHE A 201 -9.58 7.54 9.82
N GLY A 202 -10.29 6.49 9.43
CA GLY A 202 -11.13 5.74 10.37
C GLY A 202 -10.35 4.64 11.06
N LEU A 203 -10.61 4.41 12.34
CA LEU A 203 -10.01 3.34 13.13
C LEU A 203 -11.05 2.25 13.39
N GLY A 204 -10.81 1.07 12.83
CA GLY A 204 -11.66 -0.11 12.96
C GLY A 204 -10.89 -1.32 13.49
N PRO A 205 -11.56 -2.43 13.83
CA PRO A 205 -10.90 -3.66 14.26
C PRO A 205 -9.89 -4.14 13.20
N SER A 206 -8.66 -4.47 13.61
CA SER A 206 -7.57 -4.77 12.66
C SER A 206 -7.94 -5.86 11.67
N ALA A 207 -8.56 -6.96 12.12
CA ALA A 207 -9.01 -8.05 11.25
C ALA A 207 -10.04 -7.61 10.19
N VAL A 208 -10.90 -6.64 10.51
CA VAL A 208 -11.89 -6.10 9.56
C VAL A 208 -11.20 -5.17 8.55
N VAL A 209 -10.31 -4.30 9.03
CA VAL A 209 -9.54 -3.39 8.17
C VAL A 209 -8.66 -4.17 7.19
N GLU A 210 -7.96 -5.20 7.66
CA GLU A 210 -7.13 -6.08 6.83
C GLU A 210 -7.93 -6.83 5.77
N ALA A 211 -9.14 -7.29 6.12
CA ALA A 211 -10.04 -7.96 5.18
C ALA A 211 -10.66 -7.00 4.15
N LEU A 212 -10.98 -5.77 4.57
CA LEU A 212 -11.60 -4.76 3.71
C LEU A 212 -10.61 -4.14 2.72
N GLU A 213 -9.40 -3.86 3.18
CA GLU A 213 -8.36 -3.21 2.40
C GLU A 213 -7.11 -4.09 2.33
N PRO A 214 -7.18 -5.28 1.68
CA PRO A 214 -6.03 -6.17 1.55
C PRO A 214 -4.99 -5.51 0.64
N GLY A 215 -4.14 -4.66 1.23
CA GLY A 215 -3.14 -3.85 0.50
C GLY A 215 -3.72 -3.04 -0.67
N ALA A 216 -5.02 -2.71 -0.63
CA ALA A 216 -5.72 -2.11 -1.76
C ALA A 216 -5.21 -0.68 -1.99
N MET A 217 -4.28 -0.55 -2.93
CA MET A 217 -3.88 0.74 -3.50
C MET A 217 -5.15 1.46 -3.95
N PRO A 218 -5.45 2.69 -3.51
CA PRO A 218 -6.65 3.43 -3.92
C PRO A 218 -6.83 3.49 -5.45
N CYS A 219 -5.71 3.48 -6.18
CA CYS A 219 -5.69 3.39 -7.64
C CYS A 219 -6.43 2.17 -8.19
N ALA A 220 -6.43 1.03 -7.50
CA ALA A 220 -7.14 -0.17 -7.93
C ALA A 220 -8.67 0.04 -7.97
N GLY A 221 -9.24 0.86 -7.07
CA GLY A 221 -10.67 1.20 -7.08
C GLY A 221 -11.03 2.43 -7.93
N CYS A 222 -10.04 3.23 -8.36
CA CYS A 222 -10.27 4.49 -9.07
C CYS A 222 -10.65 4.27 -10.54
N ARG A 223 -11.82 4.77 -10.95
CA ARG A 223 -12.35 4.68 -12.33
C ARG A 223 -11.81 5.76 -13.29
N MET A 224 -10.99 6.70 -12.80
CA MET A 224 -10.43 7.77 -13.64
C MET A 224 -9.50 7.20 -14.70
N ASN A 225 -9.87 7.32 -15.98
CA ASN A 225 -9.10 6.80 -17.10
C ASN A 225 -9.08 7.83 -18.25
N PRO A 226 -7.90 8.28 -18.74
CA PRO A 226 -6.54 7.93 -18.29
C PRO A 226 -6.12 8.68 -17.01
N CYS A 227 -5.20 8.08 -16.23
CA CYS A 227 -4.57 8.73 -15.07
C CYS A 227 -3.08 8.40 -15.04
N SER A 228 -2.22 9.42 -15.21
CA SER A 228 -0.76 9.32 -15.18
C SER A 228 -0.20 8.95 -13.80
N HIS A 229 -0.97 9.18 -12.74
CA HIS A 229 -0.57 8.92 -11.36
C HIS A 229 -1.09 7.57 -10.83
N ARG A 230 -1.57 6.69 -11.71
CA ARG A 230 -2.14 5.39 -11.33
C ARG A 230 -1.04 4.44 -10.84
N ARG A 231 -1.09 4.07 -9.55
CA ARG A 231 -0.15 3.14 -8.93
C ARG A 231 -0.50 1.65 -9.10
N ALA A 232 -1.72 1.35 -9.53
CA ALA A 232 -2.19 -0.01 -9.83
C ALA A 232 -3.32 0.03 -10.88
N PRO A 233 -3.41 -0.97 -11.78
CA PRO A 233 -4.52 -1.08 -12.73
C PRO A 233 -5.88 -1.05 -12.02
N PHE A 234 -6.90 -0.49 -12.68
CA PHE A 234 -8.26 -0.55 -12.14
C PHE A 234 -8.71 -2.01 -12.02
N ALA A 235 -8.96 -2.43 -10.78
CA ALA A 235 -9.63 -3.67 -10.46
C ALA A 235 -11.07 -3.29 -10.08
N ALA A 236 -12.03 -3.57 -10.96
CA ALA A 236 -13.45 -3.43 -10.62
C ALA A 236 -13.70 -4.10 -9.28
N VAL A 237 -14.33 -3.37 -8.34
CA VAL A 237 -14.63 -3.83 -6.98
C VAL A 237 -15.15 -5.26 -7.04
N ALA A 238 -14.39 -6.20 -6.49
CA ALA A 238 -14.88 -7.56 -6.34
C ALA A 238 -16.03 -7.52 -5.33
N PRO A 239 -17.14 -8.25 -5.55
CA PRO A 239 -18.16 -8.42 -4.52
C PRO A 239 -17.51 -8.98 -3.26
N ALA A 240 -18.07 -8.63 -2.09
CA ALA A 240 -17.70 -9.14 -0.77
C ALA A 240 -17.42 -10.66 -0.81
N PRO A 241 -16.49 -11.18 0.03
CA PRO A 241 -16.06 -12.56 -0.04
C PRO A 241 -17.25 -13.51 0.09
N ALA A 242 -17.60 -14.15 -1.02
CA ALA A 242 -18.50 -15.28 -1.04
C ALA A 242 -17.76 -16.49 -0.45
N ALA A 243 -18.49 -17.26 0.34
CA ALA A 243 -18.11 -18.55 0.90
C ALA A 243 -17.36 -19.44 -0.11
N ALA A 244 -16.46 -20.29 0.43
CA ALA A 244 -15.68 -21.30 -0.29
C ALA A 244 -16.38 -21.81 -1.56
N ALA A 245 -15.75 -21.60 -2.71
CA ALA A 245 -16.30 -22.00 -4.00
C ALA A 245 -16.39 -23.53 -4.10
N ALA A 246 -17.42 -24.01 -4.81
CA ALA A 246 -17.75 -25.42 -5.04
C ALA A 246 -16.66 -26.28 -5.74
N ASN A 247 -15.49 -25.70 -6.05
CA ASN A 247 -14.42 -26.31 -6.86
C ASN A 247 -13.19 -26.74 -6.05
N GLY A 248 -13.27 -26.78 -4.71
CA GLY A 248 -12.18 -27.26 -3.83
C GLY A 248 -10.99 -26.29 -3.66
N TYR A 249 -10.97 -25.16 -4.35
CA TYR A 249 -9.96 -24.11 -4.19
C TYR A 249 -10.39 -23.08 -3.14
N ALA A 250 -9.43 -22.56 -2.40
CA ALA A 250 -9.65 -21.49 -1.42
C ALA A 250 -9.78 -20.10 -2.09
N TYR A 251 -9.33 -19.98 -3.35
CA TYR A 251 -9.33 -18.72 -4.09
C TYR A 251 -10.31 -18.77 -5.27
N PRO A 252 -10.90 -17.61 -5.66
CA PRO A 252 -11.76 -17.54 -6.83
C PRO A 252 -11.03 -17.91 -8.12
N ASP A 253 -11.73 -18.60 -9.02
CA ASP A 253 -11.25 -19.03 -10.34
C ASP A 253 -10.54 -17.90 -11.12
N LYS A 254 -11.13 -16.70 -11.13
CA LYS A 254 -10.55 -15.52 -11.78
C LYS A 254 -9.15 -15.16 -11.26
N ALA A 255 -8.92 -15.30 -9.95
CA ALA A 255 -7.62 -15.01 -9.34
C ALA A 255 -6.58 -16.06 -9.75
N LEU A 256 -6.95 -17.34 -9.67
CA LEU A 256 -6.08 -18.45 -10.05
C LEU A 256 -5.70 -18.41 -11.53
N ARG A 257 -6.65 -18.09 -12.44
CA ARG A 257 -6.34 -17.86 -13.87
C ARG A 257 -5.33 -16.75 -14.08
N ARG A 258 -5.54 -15.61 -13.41
CA ARG A 258 -4.66 -14.45 -13.52
C ARG A 258 -3.25 -14.80 -13.04
N TRP A 259 -3.13 -15.40 -11.85
CA TRP A 259 -1.84 -15.79 -11.27
C TRP A 259 -1.12 -16.83 -12.12
N SER A 260 -1.86 -17.81 -12.67
CA SER A 260 -1.29 -18.81 -13.58
C SER A 260 -0.69 -18.18 -14.84
N ARG A 261 -1.30 -17.11 -15.35
CA ARG A 261 -0.83 -16.42 -16.56
C ARG A 261 0.29 -15.43 -16.30
N GLU A 262 0.22 -14.69 -15.19
CA GLU A 262 1.07 -13.52 -14.95
C GLU A 262 2.24 -13.80 -14.02
N LEU A 263 2.09 -14.77 -13.11
CA LEU A 263 3.04 -14.98 -12.01
C LEU A 263 3.64 -16.39 -11.99
N LEU A 264 3.19 -17.29 -12.86
CA LEU A 264 3.63 -18.67 -12.91
C LEU A 264 4.36 -18.97 -14.22
N THR A 265 5.49 -19.66 -14.12
CA THR A 265 6.17 -20.29 -15.26
C THR A 265 6.24 -21.79 -15.01
N VAL A 266 5.88 -22.58 -16.01
CA VAL A 266 5.87 -24.05 -15.94
C VAL A 266 6.74 -24.62 -17.04
N GLU A 267 7.72 -25.44 -16.66
CA GLU A 267 8.64 -26.10 -17.57
C GLU A 267 8.45 -27.62 -17.48
N SER A 268 8.28 -28.29 -18.62
CA SER A 268 8.35 -29.74 -18.70
C SER A 268 9.81 -30.20 -18.57
N ARG A 269 10.03 -31.15 -17.69
CA ARG A 269 11.29 -31.86 -17.49
C ARG A 269 11.05 -33.29 -17.96
N ASP A 270 11.99 -33.85 -18.73
CA ASP A 270 11.99 -35.24 -19.24
C ASP A 270 10.67 -35.80 -19.84
N GLY A 271 9.73 -34.91 -20.21
CA GLY A 271 8.41 -35.28 -20.72
C GLY A 271 7.45 -35.87 -19.68
N GLN A 272 7.87 -36.03 -18.41
CA GLN A 272 7.04 -36.59 -17.35
C GLN A 272 7.00 -35.72 -16.10
N SER A 273 8.11 -35.09 -15.74
CA SER A 273 8.20 -34.19 -14.59
C SER A 273 7.95 -32.73 -14.96
N VAL A 274 7.63 -31.91 -13.96
CA VAL A 274 7.31 -30.49 -14.15
C VAL A 274 8.05 -29.67 -13.11
N ARG A 275 8.67 -28.57 -13.53
CA ARG A 275 9.16 -27.52 -12.62
C ARG A 275 8.29 -26.29 -12.78
N ALA A 276 7.62 -25.91 -11.70
CA ALA A 276 6.80 -24.71 -11.62
C ALA A 276 7.53 -23.64 -10.79
N THR A 277 7.56 -22.41 -11.29
CA THR A 277 8.13 -21.25 -10.57
C THR A 277 7.07 -20.17 -10.45
N PHE A 278 6.67 -19.88 -9.22
CA PHE A 278 5.68 -18.85 -8.90
C PHE A 278 6.37 -17.63 -8.29
N ARG A 279 6.11 -16.44 -8.85
CA ARG A 279 6.74 -15.17 -8.46
C ARG A 279 5.70 -14.13 -8.08
N PRO A 280 5.26 -14.08 -6.82
CA PRO A 280 4.37 -13.03 -6.34
C PRO A 280 5.15 -11.75 -5.99
N ASP A 281 4.53 -10.59 -6.21
CA ASP A 281 4.97 -9.34 -5.61
C ASP A 281 4.69 -9.37 -4.11
N CYS A 282 5.74 -9.42 -3.29
CA CYS A 282 5.65 -9.27 -1.85
C CYS A 282 5.83 -7.79 -1.48
N LYS A 283 5.30 -7.34 -0.33
CA LYS A 283 5.37 -5.94 0.11
C LYS A 283 5.56 -5.87 1.62
N THR A 284 6.36 -4.94 2.12
CA THR A 284 6.48 -4.74 3.58
C THR A 284 6.03 -3.35 4.01
N CYS A 285 5.49 -3.25 5.23
CA CYS A 285 5.05 -1.98 5.81
C CYS A 285 6.24 -1.05 6.11
N SER A 286 7.41 -1.63 6.41
CA SER A 286 8.64 -0.92 6.78
C SER A 286 9.35 -0.21 5.61
N ASN A 287 9.14 -0.66 4.37
CA ASN A 287 9.65 0.00 3.17
C ASN A 287 8.57 0.79 2.42
N LEU A 288 7.47 1.15 3.10
CA LEU A 288 6.35 1.90 2.54
C LEU A 288 5.62 1.16 1.40
N GLY A 289 5.65 -0.17 1.41
CA GLY A 289 4.95 -1.02 0.44
C GLY A 289 5.67 -1.18 -0.89
N VAL A 290 6.97 -0.85 -0.94
CA VAL A 290 7.82 -1.14 -2.10
C VAL A 290 7.84 -2.66 -2.32
N PRO A 291 7.50 -3.13 -3.54
CA PRO A 291 7.52 -4.55 -3.85
C PRO A 291 8.92 -5.14 -3.71
N PHE A 292 9.01 -6.35 -3.20
CA PHE A 292 10.19 -7.20 -3.28
C PHE A 292 9.76 -8.57 -3.80
N GLY A 293 10.65 -9.23 -4.53
CA GLY A 293 10.35 -10.50 -5.18
C GLY A 293 10.86 -11.70 -4.39
N VAL A 294 10.10 -12.80 -4.50
CA VAL A 294 10.45 -14.10 -3.95
C VAL A 294 10.07 -15.18 -4.96
N ASP A 295 11.01 -16.05 -5.30
CA ASP A 295 10.83 -17.17 -6.20
C ASP A 295 10.39 -18.40 -5.39
N TYR A 296 9.18 -18.91 -5.64
CA TYR A 296 8.69 -20.19 -5.13
C TYR A 296 8.86 -21.25 -6.21
N SER A 297 9.77 -22.19 -6.02
CA SER A 297 10.02 -23.30 -6.93
C SER A 297 9.36 -24.58 -6.40
N ILE A 298 8.60 -25.25 -7.27
CA ILE A 298 7.85 -26.46 -6.98
C ILE A 298 8.20 -27.49 -8.04
N GLU A 299 8.86 -28.58 -7.63
CA GLU A 299 9.17 -29.70 -8.52
C GLU A 299 8.15 -30.83 -8.32
N LEU A 300 7.60 -31.30 -9.43
CA LEU A 300 6.54 -32.28 -9.47
C LEU A 300 6.97 -33.48 -10.31
N GLY A 301 6.65 -34.67 -9.82
CA GLY A 301 6.80 -35.91 -10.57
C GLY A 301 5.69 -36.13 -11.61
N PRO A 302 5.59 -37.36 -12.14
CA PRO A 302 4.68 -37.68 -13.23
C PRO A 302 3.21 -37.40 -12.95
N ARG A 303 2.50 -36.89 -13.98
CA ARG A 303 1.04 -36.67 -13.94
C ARG A 303 0.25 -37.93 -13.58
N ARG A 304 0.67 -39.10 -14.07
CA ARG A 304 0.04 -40.41 -13.78
C ARG A 304 0.00 -40.74 -12.29
N ASP A 305 0.91 -40.16 -11.51
CA ASP A 305 1.03 -40.38 -10.07
C ASP A 305 0.39 -39.23 -9.27
N GLY A 306 -0.39 -38.36 -9.93
CA GLY A 306 -1.04 -37.20 -9.31
C GLY A 306 -0.08 -36.05 -9.00
N PHE A 307 1.00 -35.89 -9.78
CA PHE A 307 2.04 -34.87 -9.59
C PHE A 307 2.62 -34.90 -8.16
N PRO A 308 3.34 -35.97 -7.75
CA PRO A 308 3.94 -36.03 -6.43
C PRO A 308 4.99 -34.92 -6.27
N ILE A 309 4.89 -34.14 -5.20
CA ILE A 309 5.82 -33.05 -4.89
C ILE A 309 7.19 -33.65 -4.57
N ARG A 310 8.19 -33.35 -5.39
CA ARG A 310 9.58 -33.81 -5.23
C ARG A 310 10.39 -32.83 -4.40
N GLU A 311 10.18 -31.54 -4.65
CA GLU A 311 10.91 -30.48 -3.97
C GLU A 311 10.06 -29.22 -3.87
N LEU A 312 10.21 -28.52 -2.75
CA LEU A 312 9.72 -27.16 -2.54
C LEU A 312 10.92 -26.31 -2.12
N ALA A 313 11.10 -25.19 -2.79
CA ALA A 313 12.14 -24.22 -2.45
C ALA A 313 11.58 -22.80 -2.57
N CYS A 314 12.04 -21.91 -1.70
CA CYS A 314 11.72 -20.49 -1.74
C CYS A 314 13.01 -19.69 -1.60
N ARG A 315 13.19 -18.63 -2.38
CA ARG A 315 14.34 -17.72 -2.26
C ARG A 315 13.97 -16.30 -2.64
N PRO A 316 14.49 -15.27 -1.96
CA PRO A 316 14.33 -13.90 -2.41
C PRO A 316 14.99 -13.70 -3.79
N SER A 317 14.36 -12.92 -4.66
CA SER A 317 14.88 -12.61 -6.00
C SER A 317 15.72 -11.34 -6.05
N ASP A 318 15.61 -10.51 -5.02
CA ASP A 318 16.33 -9.25 -4.84
C ASP A 318 16.78 -9.08 -3.38
N ALA A 319 17.38 -7.94 -3.04
CA ALA A 319 17.81 -7.60 -1.69
C ALA A 319 16.76 -6.75 -0.93
N ASP A 320 15.65 -6.36 -1.56
CA ASP A 320 14.69 -5.42 -0.97
C ASP A 320 13.96 -6.03 0.23
N TYR A 321 13.94 -7.37 0.32
CA TYR A 321 13.47 -8.12 1.49
C TYR A 321 14.19 -7.72 2.80
N GLN A 322 15.43 -7.21 2.72
CA GLN A 322 16.21 -6.77 3.88
C GLN A 322 15.55 -5.62 4.64
N SER A 323 14.63 -4.91 3.99
CA SER A 323 13.87 -3.84 4.63
C SER A 323 12.74 -4.35 5.53
N MET A 324 12.43 -5.66 5.57
CA MET A 324 11.38 -6.22 6.43
C MET A 324 11.70 -6.06 7.93
N CYS A 325 10.70 -5.73 8.76
CA CYS A 325 10.89 -5.55 10.21
C CYS A 325 11.66 -6.71 10.85
N SER A 326 11.31 -7.96 10.53
CA SER A 326 11.99 -9.13 11.08
C SER A 326 13.42 -9.29 10.57
N CYS A 327 13.73 -8.82 9.36
CA CYS A 327 15.11 -8.80 8.87
C CYS A 327 15.93 -7.67 9.50
N LEU A 328 15.29 -6.55 9.89
CA LEU A 328 15.94 -5.48 10.63
C LEU A 328 16.20 -5.87 12.09
N GLU A 329 15.30 -6.65 12.69
CA GLU A 329 15.43 -7.17 14.06
C GLU A 329 16.43 -8.33 14.15
N ASP A 330 16.44 -9.22 13.16
CA ASP A 330 17.32 -10.39 13.09
C ASP A 330 17.87 -10.60 11.67
N PRO A 331 18.92 -9.85 11.28
CA PRO A 331 19.46 -9.88 9.91
C PRO A 331 20.14 -11.21 9.54
N ASP A 332 20.54 -12.01 10.52
CA ASP A 332 21.24 -13.28 10.28
C ASP A 332 20.32 -14.51 10.40
N GLY A 333 19.30 -14.46 11.26
CA GLY A 333 18.38 -15.57 11.49
C GLY A 333 17.14 -15.52 10.62
N PHE A 334 16.48 -14.37 10.49
CA PHE A 334 15.23 -14.26 9.73
C PHE A 334 15.35 -14.67 8.25
N PRO A 335 16.42 -14.34 7.50
CA PRO A 335 16.54 -14.81 6.12
C PRO A 335 16.52 -16.35 5.99
N ARG A 336 17.00 -17.08 7.01
CA ARG A 336 16.93 -18.54 7.07
C ARG A 336 15.52 -19.05 7.36
N GLU A 337 14.75 -18.35 8.17
CA GLU A 337 13.34 -18.67 8.42
C GLU A 337 12.45 -18.37 7.20
N MET A 338 12.73 -17.28 6.50
CA MET A 338 11.96 -16.80 5.37
C MET A 338 11.90 -17.84 4.23
N VAL A 339 12.99 -18.58 4.02
CA VAL A 339 13.10 -19.62 2.98
C VAL A 339 12.51 -20.96 3.41
N GLY A 340 11.85 -21.03 4.58
CA GLY A 340 11.17 -22.22 5.06
C GLY A 340 10.05 -22.70 4.14
N THR A 341 9.83 -24.02 4.12
CA THR A 341 8.86 -24.68 3.24
C THR A 341 7.88 -25.55 4.03
N PRO A 342 6.64 -25.72 3.54
CA PRO A 342 5.68 -26.61 4.16
C PRO A 342 6.01 -28.09 3.86
N GLY A 343 5.63 -28.99 4.77
CA GLY A 343 5.95 -30.42 4.70
C GLY A 343 5.07 -31.23 3.74
N PHE A 344 5.11 -30.94 2.44
CA PHE A 344 4.36 -31.70 1.41
C PHE A 344 5.22 -32.63 0.55
N THR A 345 6.53 -32.67 0.75
CA THR A 345 7.43 -33.54 -0.03
C THR A 345 6.97 -35.01 0.02
N GLY A 346 6.88 -35.63 -1.16
CA GLY A 346 6.41 -37.00 -1.35
C GLY A 346 4.89 -37.13 -1.50
N GLN A 347 4.11 -36.09 -1.23
CA GLN A 347 2.64 -36.12 -1.34
C GLN A 347 2.18 -35.70 -2.74
N PRO A 348 1.04 -36.22 -3.24
CA PRO A 348 0.40 -35.70 -4.44
C PRO A 348 0.04 -34.23 -4.29
N LEU A 349 0.22 -33.42 -5.35
CA LEU A 349 -0.06 -31.98 -5.32
C LEU A 349 -1.49 -31.66 -4.86
N GLY A 350 -2.46 -32.50 -5.20
CA GLY A 350 -3.86 -32.36 -4.77
C GLY A 350 -4.06 -32.37 -3.25
N GLN A 351 -3.16 -32.97 -2.46
CA GLN A 351 -3.26 -32.94 -0.99
C GLN A 351 -3.07 -31.54 -0.42
N ALA A 352 -2.32 -30.68 -1.11
CA ALA A 352 -2.14 -29.28 -0.71
C ALA A 352 -3.45 -28.46 -0.75
N LEU A 353 -4.48 -28.91 -1.46
CA LEU A 353 -5.78 -28.21 -1.52
C LEU A 353 -6.52 -28.26 -0.17
N ALA A 354 -6.34 -29.35 0.59
CA ALA A 354 -6.94 -29.50 1.92
C ALA A 354 -6.18 -28.72 3.00
N TRP A 355 -5.00 -28.19 2.69
CA TRP A 355 -4.22 -27.41 3.63
C TRP A 355 -4.88 -26.05 3.88
N ASN A 356 -5.22 -25.80 5.14
CA ASN A 356 -5.91 -24.59 5.55
C ASN A 356 -5.13 -23.81 6.63
N PRO A 357 -3.94 -23.25 6.29
CA PRO A 357 -3.22 -22.37 7.19
C PRO A 357 -4.01 -21.09 7.43
N VAL A 358 -3.67 -20.37 8.50
CA VAL A 358 -4.20 -19.04 8.78
C VAL A 358 -3.91 -18.13 7.59
N VAL A 359 -4.95 -17.47 7.09
CA VAL A 359 -4.87 -16.58 5.93
C VAL A 359 -4.40 -15.21 6.42
N GLU A 360 -3.19 -14.83 6.02
CA GLU A 360 -2.58 -13.53 6.34
C GLU A 360 -2.40 -12.71 5.06
N PRO A 361 -3.31 -11.80 4.71
CA PRO A 361 -3.27 -11.08 3.44
C PRO A 361 -2.11 -10.08 3.34
N ALA A 362 -1.36 -9.88 4.44
CA ALA A 362 -0.16 -9.08 4.47
C ALA A 362 0.82 -9.49 3.34
N GLY A 363 1.40 -8.50 2.68
CA GLY A 363 2.42 -8.70 1.65
C GLY A 363 3.76 -9.18 2.22
N CYS A 364 3.96 -9.10 3.54
CA CYS A 364 5.23 -9.36 4.20
C CYS A 364 5.40 -10.84 4.54
N LEU A 365 6.62 -11.25 4.88
CA LEU A 365 6.98 -12.63 5.22
C LEU A 365 7.44 -12.79 6.67
N CYS A 366 7.24 -11.74 7.49
CA CYS A 366 7.75 -11.63 8.85
C CYS A 366 7.25 -12.77 9.77
N ARG A 367 5.99 -13.19 9.61
CA ARG A 367 5.37 -14.23 10.46
C ARG A 367 5.18 -15.53 9.70
N GLN A 368 5.23 -16.67 10.41
CA GLN A 368 5.01 -18.00 9.83
C GLN A 368 3.66 -18.10 9.08
N PRO A 369 2.52 -17.62 9.62
CA PRO A 369 1.25 -17.63 8.88
C PRO A 369 1.28 -16.87 7.55
N SER A 370 2.06 -15.78 7.45
CA SER A 370 2.22 -15.03 6.19
C SER A 370 2.97 -15.84 5.14
N ARG A 371 4.01 -16.57 5.55
CA ARG A 371 4.77 -17.49 4.69
C ARG A 371 3.90 -18.66 4.23
N ASP A 372 3.15 -19.25 5.16
CA ASP A 372 2.24 -20.36 4.85
C ASP A 372 1.14 -19.95 3.87
N HIS A 373 0.61 -18.73 4.00
CA HIS A 373 -0.36 -18.19 3.05
C HIS A 373 0.25 -18.04 1.64
N LYS A 374 1.48 -17.52 1.49
CA LYS A 374 2.12 -17.45 0.16
C LYS A 374 2.33 -18.82 -0.47
N TRP A 375 2.73 -19.80 0.33
CA TRP A 375 2.83 -21.19 -0.13
C TRP A 375 1.47 -21.76 -0.55
N LYS A 376 0.38 -21.45 0.17
CA LYS A 376 -0.98 -21.86 -0.21
C LYS A 376 -1.36 -21.28 -1.57
N ILE A 377 -1.07 -20.00 -1.82
CA ILE A 377 -1.32 -19.35 -3.13
C ILE A 377 -0.52 -20.07 -4.22
N ALA A 378 0.79 -20.27 -4.02
CA ALA A 378 1.67 -20.91 -5.00
C ALA A 378 1.16 -22.32 -5.36
N LEU A 379 0.91 -23.18 -4.36
CA LEU A 379 0.49 -24.56 -4.56
C LEU A 379 -0.88 -24.66 -5.26
N GLN A 380 -1.86 -23.84 -4.85
CA GLN A 380 -3.18 -23.84 -5.50
C GLN A 380 -3.12 -23.27 -6.92
N THR A 381 -2.27 -22.28 -7.19
CA THR A 381 -2.08 -21.73 -8.55
C THR A 381 -1.45 -22.77 -9.47
N VAL A 382 -0.41 -23.48 -9.02
CA VAL A 382 0.22 -24.55 -9.79
C VAL A 382 -0.76 -25.70 -10.03
N HIS A 383 -1.47 -26.14 -8.99
CA HIS A 383 -2.47 -27.20 -9.15
C HIS A 383 -3.55 -26.79 -10.14
N TYR A 384 -4.07 -25.57 -10.02
CA TYR A 384 -5.06 -25.02 -10.93
C TYR A 384 -4.56 -25.06 -12.37
N ASN A 385 -3.41 -24.46 -12.67
CA ASN A 385 -2.85 -24.43 -14.02
C ASN A 385 -2.70 -25.83 -14.64
N LEU A 386 -2.16 -26.81 -13.90
CA LEU A 386 -1.91 -28.16 -14.41
C LEU A 386 -3.18 -29.00 -14.63
N HIS A 387 -4.31 -28.62 -14.04
CA HIS A 387 -5.57 -29.38 -14.10
C HIS A 387 -6.68 -28.66 -14.86
N THR A 388 -6.56 -27.37 -15.13
CA THR A 388 -7.55 -26.60 -15.90
C THR A 388 -7.11 -26.23 -17.31
N ASP A 389 -5.83 -26.42 -17.65
CA ASP A 389 -5.38 -26.27 -19.04
C ASP A 389 -5.76 -27.53 -19.85
N GLU A 390 -6.84 -27.41 -20.61
CA GLU A 390 -7.06 -28.03 -21.93
C GLU A 390 -6.47 -27.13 -23.03
#